data_AF-A0A7X9IIZ7-F1
#
_entry.id   AF-A0A7X9IIZ7-F1
#
_cell.length_a   1.000
_cell.length_b   1.000
_cell.length_c   1.000
_cell.angle_alpha   90.00
_cell.angle_beta   90.00
_cell.angle_gamma   90.00
#
_symmetry.space_group_name_H-M   'P 1'
#
loop_
_entity.id
_entity.type
_entity.pdbx_description
1 polymer ?
#
loop_
_entity_poly.entity_id
_entity_poly.type
_entity_poly.pdbx_seq_one_letter_code
_entity_poly.pdbx_strand_id
1 'polypeptide(L)' 'MAIKITKEDFQAYLKVQNSGKTNMFDLRNVVKLSGLSREKILEIMTNYRKYKKRWGVIET' A
#
# COMPACT_ATOMS: atom_id res chain seq x y z
N MET A 1 0.79 -18.64 6.01
CA MET A 1 -0.15 -18.37 4.90
C MET A 1 0.37 -17.15 4.14
N ALA A 2 0.36 -17.19 2.80
CA ALA A 2 0.79 -16.04 2.00
C ALA A 2 -0.33 -15.00 1.90
N ILE A 3 -0.02 -13.74 2.21
CA ILE A 3 -0.97 -12.63 2.06
C ILE A 3 -1.09 -12.28 0.58
N LYS A 4 -2.30 -12.36 0.04
CA LYS A 4 -2.57 -11.99 -1.35
C LYS A 4 -2.86 -10.50 -1.44
N ILE A 5 -2.01 -9.77 -2.17
CA ILE A 5 -2.21 -8.36 -2.51
C ILE A 5 -2.91 -8.26 -3.86
N THR A 6 -3.90 -7.37 -3.97
CA THR A 6 -4.64 -7.03 -5.20
C THR A 6 -4.15 -5.70 -5.82
N LYS A 7 -4.62 -5.36 -7.03
CA LYS A 7 -4.29 -4.06 -7.67
C LYS A 7 -4.85 -2.92 -6.81
N GLU A 8 -6.07 -3.10 -6.31
CA GLU A 8 -6.81 -2.14 -5.50
C GLU A 8 -6.13 -1.91 -4.16
N ASP A 9 -5.61 -2.97 -3.52
CA ASP A 9 -4.82 -2.85 -2.29
C ASP A 9 -3.58 -1.97 -2.52
N PHE A 10 -2.84 -2.24 -3.59
CA PHE A 10 -1.62 -1.48 -3.89
C PHE A 10 -1.93 -0.03 -4.28
N GLN A 11 -3.01 0.21 -5.02
CA GLN A 11 -3.46 1.56 -5.35
C GLN A 11 -3.94 2.33 -4.12
N ALA A 12 -4.64 1.70 -3.17
CA ALA A 12 -5.00 2.32 -1.90
C ALA A 12 -3.76 2.72 -1.09
N TYR A 13 -2.74 1.86 -1.06
CA TYR A 13 -1.44 2.17 -0.46
C TYR A 13 -0.76 3.37 -1.16
N LEU A 14 -0.71 3.39 -2.50
CA LEU A 14 -0.12 4.50 -3.27
C LEU A 14 -0.87 5.82 -3.09
N LYS A 15 -2.21 5.79 -2.97
CA LYS A 15 -3.01 6.98 -2.66
C LYS A 15 -2.58 7.61 -1.34
N VAL A 16 -2.34 6.81 -0.30
CA VAL A 16 -1.82 7.31 0.98
C VAL A 16 -0.40 7.85 0.82
N GLN A 17 0.49 7.09 0.17
CA GLN A 17 1.88 7.50 -0.06
C GLN A 17 1.97 8.85 -0.80
N ASN A 18 1.25 8.99 -1.90
CA ASN A 18 1.27 10.20 -2.73
C ASN A 18 0.53 11.38 -2.10
N SER A 19 -0.32 11.13 -1.09
CA SER A 19 -1.02 12.21 -0.38
C SER A 19 -0.09 13.06 0.49
N GLY A 20 1.06 12.53 0.91
CA GLY A 20 1.98 13.19 1.84
C GLY A 20 1.43 13.40 3.27
N LYS A 21 0.21 12.91 3.58
CA LYS A 21 -0.47 13.15 4.86
C LYS A 21 0.11 12.39 6.05
N THR A 22 0.84 11.31 5.80
CA THR A 22 1.47 10.49 6.83
C THR A 22 2.75 9.86 6.31
N ASN A 23 3.64 9.48 7.24
CA ASN A 23 4.81 8.68 6.93
C ASN A 23 4.36 7.22 6.71
N MET A 24 4.86 6.54 5.66
CA MET A 24 4.47 5.15 5.39
C MET A 24 4.93 4.13 6.45
N PHE A 25 5.83 4.53 7.36
CA PHE A 25 6.20 3.76 8.55
C PHE A 25 5.25 3.97 9.74
N ASP A 26 4.40 5.00 9.71
CA ASP A 26 3.32 5.19 10.68
C ASP A 26 2.13 4.29 10.32
N LEU A 27 2.29 3.00 10.60
CA LEU A 27 1.33 1.97 10.23
C LEU A 27 -0.07 2.23 10.80
N ARG A 28 -0.19 2.91 11.93
CA ARG A 28 -1.49 3.26 12.52
C ARG A 28 -2.26 4.20 11.58
N ASN A 29 -1.59 5.25 11.11
CA ASN A 29 -2.21 6.20 10.19
C ASN A 29 -2.36 5.62 8.78
N VAL A 30 -1.42 4.80 8.31
CA VAL A 30 -1.56 4.12 7.01
C VAL A 30 -2.76 3.18 7.00
N VAL A 31 -2.97 2.37 8.06
CA VAL A 31 -4.17 1.53 8.20
C VAL A 31 -5.43 2.39 8.13
N LYS A 32 -5.48 3.47 8.93
CA LYS A 32 -6.65 4.36 8.99
C LYS A 32 -6.97 5.02 7.65
N LEU A 33 -5.96 5.45 6.90
CA LEU A 33 -6.14 6.21 5.66
C LEU A 33 -6.33 5.31 4.42
N SER A 34 -5.70 4.14 4.39
CA SER A 34 -5.80 3.21 3.25
C SER A 34 -6.97 2.23 3.37
N GLY A 35 -7.45 1.97 4.60
CA GLY A 35 -8.40 0.90 4.89
C GLY A 35 -7.79 -0.51 4.82
N LEU A 36 -6.47 -0.63 4.62
CA LEU A 36 -5.77 -1.91 4.54
C LEU A 36 -5.45 -2.44 5.94
N SER A 37 -5.37 -3.76 6.05
CA SER A 37 -4.83 -4.40 7.25
C SER A 37 -3.33 -4.14 7.39
N ARG A 38 -2.83 -4.21 8.62
CA ARG A 38 -1.40 -4.02 8.92
C ARG A 38 -0.54 -5.02 8.15
N GLU A 39 -0.99 -6.25 8.04
CA GLU A 39 -0.23 -7.32 7.38
C GLU A 39 -0.15 -7.09 5.87
N LYS A 40 -1.23 -6.61 5.23
CA LYS A 40 -1.19 -6.21 3.81
C LYS A 40 -0.22 -5.05 3.59
N ILE A 41 -0.20 -4.07 4.48
CA ILE A 41 0.73 -2.94 4.39
C ILE A 41 2.16 -3.42 4.50
N LEU A 42 2.48 -4.27 5.48
CA LEU A 42 3.82 -4.84 5.65
C LEU A 42 4.24 -5.67 4.42
N GLU A 43 3.35 -6.52 3.90
CA GLU A 43 3.58 -7.29 2.68
C GLU A 43 3.88 -6.38 1.47
N ILE A 44 3.13 -5.28 1.32
CA ILE A 44 3.39 -4.27 0.28
C ILE A 44 4.74 -3.59 0.49
N MET A 45 5.08 -3.19 1.72
CA MET A 45 6.36 -2.54 2.03
C MET A 45 7.54 -3.46 1.71
N THR A 46 7.47 -4.73 2.12
CA THR A 46 8.50 -5.74 1.87
C THR A 46 8.67 -6.00 0.37
N ASN A 47 7.57 -6.12 -0.36
CA ASN A 47 7.56 -6.48 -1.79
C ASN A 47 7.27 -5.28 -2.72
N TYR A 48 7.56 -4.06 -2.29
CA TYR A 48 7.12 -2.84 -2.96
C TYR A 48 7.54 -2.76 -4.43
N ARG A 49 8.81 -3.09 -4.74
CA ARG A 49 9.33 -3.08 -6.11
C ARG A 49 8.56 -4.03 -7.04
N LYS A 50 8.16 -5.21 -6.53
CA LYS A 50 7.37 -6.20 -7.27
C LYS A 50 5.99 -5.63 -7.63
N TYR A 51 5.30 -5.05 -6.66
CA TYR A 51 3.97 -4.48 -6.87
C TYR A 51 4.02 -3.20 -7.72
N LYS A 52 5.04 -2.34 -7.54
CA LYS A 52 5.27 -1.17 -8.38
C LYS A 52 5.52 -1.55 -9.84
N LYS A 53 6.31 -2.59 -10.12
CA LYS A 53 6.50 -3.09 -11.50
C LYS A 53 5.19 -3.61 -12.11
N ARG A 54 4.34 -4.23 -11.29
CA ARG A 54 3.08 -4.85 -11.75
C ARG A 54 1.95 -3.83 -11.96
N TRP A 55 1.85 -2.82 -11.11
CA TRP A 55 0.67 -1.96 -10.98
C TRP A 55 0.99 -0.48 -10.70
N GLY A 56 2.24 -0.04 -10.83
CA GLY A 56 2.68 1.32 -10.48
C GLY A 56 2.13 2.46 -11.35
N VAL A 57 1.13 2.18 -12.19
CA VAL A 57 0.40 3.19 -12.98
C VAL A 57 -0.89 3.50 -12.23
N ILE A 58 -1.04 4.76 -11.83
CA ILE A 58 -2.31 5.28 -11.31
C ILE A 58 -3.09 5.71 -12.54
N GLU A 59 -4.17 4.99 -12.86
CA GLU A 59 -5.16 5.47 -13.82
C GLU A 59 -5.83 6.70 -13.16
N THR A 60 -5.55 7.88 -13.73
CA THR A 60 -6.08 9.19 -13.33
C THR A 60 -7.48 9.41 -13.85
#